data_AF-A0A060ZWE3-F1
#
_entry.id   AF-A0A060ZWE3-F1
#
_cell.length_a   1.000
_cell.length_b   1.000
_cell.length_c   1.000
_cell.angle_alpha   90.00
_cell.angle_beta   90.00
_cell.angle_gamma   90.00
#
_symmetry.space_group_name_H-M   'P 1'
#
loop_
_entity.id
_entity.type
_entity.pdbx_description
1 polymer ?
#
loop_
_entity_poly.entity_id
_entity_poly.type
_entity_poly.pdbx_seq_one_letter_code
_entity_poly.pdbx_strand_id
1 'polypeptide(L)'
;MLEFRRAFASAAVIGVAVMGPAIVGASSANATQSAAAAVSSAPALSVESACNPAELMHKAKEYQLRSDDYKAKARQESSRGHKKKAAAYQKKAKAYAKKAVAYRAKAKRCQADRRTHATALVG
;
A
#
# COMPACT_ATOMS: atom_id res chain seq x y z
N MET A 1 30.91 5.83 33.94
CA MET A 1 31.36 7.13 33.38
C MET A 1 30.92 7.20 31.92
N LEU A 2 30.21 8.29 31.58
CA LEU A 2 29.89 8.84 30.26
C LEU A 2 29.09 7.97 29.26
N GLU A 3 28.09 8.45 28.52
CA GLU A 3 27.21 9.63 28.55
C GLU A 3 26.17 9.36 27.43
N PHE A 4 24.91 9.67 27.69
CA PHE A 4 23.79 9.58 26.75
C PHE A 4 23.88 10.70 25.70
N ARG A 5 23.76 10.38 24.40
CA ARG A 5 23.41 11.38 23.38
C ARG A 5 22.18 10.95 22.59
N ARG A 6 21.02 11.41 23.08
CA ARG A 6 19.78 11.57 22.32
C ARG A 6 19.92 12.79 21.41
N ALA A 7 19.71 12.63 20.11
CA ALA A 7 19.42 13.74 19.22
C ALA A 7 17.91 13.81 19.02
N PHE A 8 17.27 14.74 19.71
CA PHE A 8 15.93 15.23 19.41
C PHE A 8 16.07 16.27 18.28
N ALA A 9 15.36 16.08 17.17
CA ALA A 9 15.12 17.15 16.21
C ALA A 9 13.61 17.38 16.16
N SER A 10 13.19 18.54 16.64
CA SER A 10 11.83 19.07 16.55
C SER A 10 11.92 20.52 16.08
N ALA A 11 10.80 21.02 15.56
CA ALA A 11 10.55 22.32 14.95
C ALA A 11 10.89 22.38 13.43
N ALA A 12 10.06 22.93 12.56
CA ALA A 12 9.15 24.04 12.77
C ALA A 12 7.77 23.86 12.10
N VAL A 13 6.75 24.42 12.76
CA VAL A 13 5.43 24.73 12.22
C VAL A 13 5.47 26.17 11.71
N ILE A 14 4.62 26.47 10.72
CA ILE A 14 3.83 27.69 10.49
C ILE A 14 3.95 28.17 9.04
N GLY A 15 2.79 28.27 8.39
CA GLY A 15 2.60 28.97 7.12
C GLY A 15 1.14 28.85 6.67
N VAL A 16 0.25 29.61 7.31
CA VAL A 16 -1.15 29.83 6.84
C VAL A 16 -1.17 31.14 6.04
N ALA A 17 -1.71 31.11 4.83
CA ALA A 17 -2.23 32.25 4.07
C ALA A 17 -3.27 31.68 3.09
N VAL A 18 -4.58 31.80 3.38
CA VAL A 18 -5.53 32.89 3.05
C VAL A 18 -5.89 32.99 1.56
N MET A 19 -7.21 33.09 1.34
CA MET A 19 -8.02 32.96 0.13
C MET A 19 -7.68 33.89 -1.06
N GLY A 20 -8.07 33.45 -2.27
CA GLY A 20 -8.44 34.32 -3.38
C GLY A 20 -8.52 33.59 -4.74
N PRO A 21 -9.63 33.68 -5.52
CA PRO A 21 -9.78 33.04 -6.84
C PRO A 21 -9.55 34.03 -8.02
N ALA A 22 -9.58 33.48 -9.24
CA ALA A 22 -9.83 34.11 -10.57
C ALA A 22 -8.61 34.39 -11.49
N ILE A 23 -8.33 33.52 -12.48
CA ILE A 23 -8.64 33.47 -13.95
C ILE A 23 -7.71 34.28 -14.91
N VAL A 24 -7.33 33.59 -16.00
CA VAL A 24 -6.96 34.01 -17.38
C VAL A 24 -5.53 34.51 -17.67
N GLY A 25 -4.85 33.81 -18.58
CA GLY A 25 -4.27 34.49 -19.76
C GLY A 25 -2.82 34.20 -20.14
N ALA A 26 -2.66 33.36 -21.18
CA ALA A 26 -1.62 33.38 -22.24
C ALA A 26 -0.11 33.25 -21.91
N SER A 27 0.38 32.04 -22.20
CA SER A 27 1.53 31.72 -23.07
C SER A 27 2.84 32.52 -23.00
N SER A 28 3.92 31.85 -22.61
CA SER A 28 5.10 31.69 -23.49
C SER A 28 6.05 30.61 -22.96
N ALA A 29 6.74 29.99 -23.92
CA ALA A 29 7.35 28.67 -23.85
C ALA A 29 8.56 28.55 -22.92
N ASN A 30 8.73 27.38 -22.31
CA ASN A 30 9.75 26.40 -22.69
C ASN A 30 9.99 25.46 -21.49
N ALA A 31 9.20 24.38 -21.41
CA ALA A 31 9.50 23.27 -20.53
C ALA A 31 9.08 21.98 -21.24
N THR A 32 10.07 21.17 -21.59
CA THR A 32 9.91 19.77 -22.00
C THR A 32 9.34 18.99 -20.82
N GLN A 33 8.03 19.07 -20.62
CA GLN A 33 7.25 18.24 -19.72
C GLN A 33 6.27 17.45 -20.58
N SER A 34 6.54 16.16 -20.75
CA SER A 34 5.59 15.20 -21.29
C SER A 34 4.46 15.01 -20.27
N ALA A 35 3.47 15.90 -20.31
CA ALA A 35 2.13 15.62 -19.85
C ALA A 35 1.29 15.34 -21.09
N ALA A 36 0.88 14.09 -21.26
CA ALA A 36 -0.21 13.76 -22.16
C ALA A 36 -1.25 12.94 -21.38
N ALA A 37 -2.47 13.48 -21.43
CA ALA A 37 -3.73 12.83 -21.11
C ALA A 37 -4.04 12.62 -19.62
N ALA A 38 -4.59 13.69 -19.03
CA ALA A 38 -5.80 13.52 -18.24
C ALA A 38 -6.87 12.84 -19.12
N VAL A 39 -7.09 11.55 -18.91
CA VAL A 39 -8.39 10.93 -19.16
C VAL A 39 -8.99 10.64 -17.80
N SER A 40 -9.91 11.53 -17.43
CA SER A 40 -10.98 11.23 -16.51
C SER A 40 -11.79 10.08 -17.10
N SER A 41 -11.42 8.85 -16.76
CA SER A 41 -12.26 7.69 -16.95
C SER A 41 -12.94 7.42 -15.61
N ALA A 42 -14.23 7.72 -15.60
CA ALA A 42 -15.25 7.34 -14.64
C ALA A 42 -15.00 5.94 -14.02
N PRO A 43 -15.51 5.68 -12.79
CA PRO A 43 -15.42 4.35 -12.20
C PRO A 43 -16.11 3.37 -13.14
N ALA A 44 -15.29 2.61 -13.87
CA ALA A 44 -15.76 1.50 -14.66
C ALA A 44 -16.54 0.60 -13.72
N LEU A 45 -17.83 0.55 -14.01
CA LEU A 45 -18.84 -0.32 -13.44
C LEU A 45 -18.18 -1.63 -12.99
N SER A 46 -18.21 -1.86 -11.69
CA SER A 46 -17.71 -3.03 -10.96
C SER A 46 -18.49 -4.31 -11.32
N VAL A 47 -18.54 -4.65 -12.60
CA VAL A 47 -19.20 -5.83 -13.13
C VAL A 47 -18.20 -6.60 -14.00
N GLU A 48 -17.03 -6.93 -13.44
CA GLU A 48 -16.22 -8.08 -13.88
C GLU A 48 -15.27 -8.57 -12.77
N SER A 49 -15.78 -8.71 -11.55
CA SER A 49 -14.99 -9.07 -10.37
C SER A 49 -15.01 -10.58 -10.07
N ALA A 50 -14.90 -11.45 -11.09
CA ALA A 50 -14.58 -12.84 -10.81
C ALA A 50 -13.07 -12.97 -10.50
N CYS A 51 -12.22 -12.20 -11.19
CA CYS A 51 -10.78 -12.43 -11.16
C CYS A 51 -9.94 -11.21 -11.58
N ASN A 52 -9.75 -10.24 -10.68
CA ASN A 52 -8.74 -9.18 -10.87
C ASN A 52 -7.46 -9.50 -10.07
N PRO A 53 -6.34 -9.88 -10.73
CA PRO A 53 -5.13 -10.27 -10.02
C PRO A 53 -4.41 -9.09 -9.33
N ALA A 54 -4.55 -7.86 -9.85
CA ALA A 54 -3.93 -6.69 -9.23
C ALA A 54 -4.58 -6.37 -7.88
N GLU A 55 -5.91 -6.43 -7.81
CA GLU A 55 -6.66 -6.20 -6.57
C GLU A 55 -6.37 -7.27 -5.51
N LEU A 56 -6.28 -8.54 -5.93
CA LEU A 56 -5.91 -9.65 -5.05
C LEU A 56 -4.48 -9.50 -4.51
N MET A 57 -3.53 -9.02 -5.33
CA MET A 57 -2.18 -8.71 -4.89
C MET A 57 -2.13 -7.51 -3.94
N HIS A 58 -2.96 -6.49 -4.17
CA HIS A 58 -3.11 -5.36 -3.25
C HIS A 58 -3.61 -5.83 -1.87
N LYS A 59 -4.70 -6.63 -1.84
CA LYS A 59 -5.22 -7.24 -0.60
C LYS A 59 -4.16 -8.10 0.11
N ALA A 60 -3.38 -8.87 -0.64
CA ALA A 60 -2.27 -9.64 -0.07
C ALA A 60 -1.21 -8.74 0.59
N LYS A 61 -0.85 -7.62 -0.04
CA LYS A 61 0.11 -6.65 0.51
C LYS A 61 -0.43 -5.99 1.77
N GLU A 62 -1.70 -5.63 1.80
CA GLU A 62 -2.35 -5.08 2.99
C GLU A 62 -2.31 -6.05 4.17
N TYR A 63 -2.65 -7.33 3.95
CA TYR A 63 -2.56 -8.35 4.98
C TYR A 63 -1.13 -8.62 5.44
N GLN A 64 -0.16 -8.51 4.53
CA GLN A 64 1.26 -8.59 4.87
C GLN A 64 1.68 -7.44 5.80
N LEU A 65 1.32 -6.20 5.47
CA LEU A 65 1.60 -5.03 6.30
C LEU A 65 0.99 -5.16 7.70
N ARG A 66 -0.26 -5.62 7.79
CA ARG A 66 -0.90 -5.91 9.10
C ARG A 66 -0.15 -7.00 9.86
N SER A 67 0.32 -8.06 9.18
CA SER A 67 1.13 -9.11 9.81
C SER A 67 2.42 -8.54 10.41
N ASP A 68 3.11 -7.67 9.67
CA ASP A 68 4.39 -7.11 10.09
C ASP A 68 4.22 -6.07 11.22
N ASP A 69 3.15 -5.27 11.21
CA ASP A 69 2.75 -4.43 12.35
C ASP A 69 2.54 -5.26 13.63
N TYR A 70 1.83 -6.39 13.54
CA TYR A 70 1.66 -7.28 14.69
C TYR A 70 2.96 -7.95 15.14
N LYS A 71 3.90 -8.24 14.22
CA LYS A 71 5.24 -8.71 14.62
C LYS A 71 6.02 -7.62 15.34
N ALA A 72 5.94 -6.37 14.90
CA ALA A 72 6.57 -5.24 15.57
C ALA A 72 6.01 -5.06 16.99
N LYS A 73 4.68 -5.08 17.13
CA LYS A 73 4.00 -5.05 18.44
C LYS A 73 4.40 -6.23 19.33
N ALA A 74 4.52 -7.43 18.77
CA ALA A 74 5.00 -8.59 19.52
C ALA A 74 6.43 -8.40 20.04
N ARG A 75 7.34 -7.85 19.22
CA ARG A 75 8.71 -7.55 19.63
C ARG A 75 8.76 -6.49 20.73
N GLN A 76 7.96 -5.43 20.61
CA GLN A 76 7.84 -4.37 21.60
C GLN A 76 7.31 -4.88 22.94
N GLU A 77 6.28 -5.72 22.93
CA GLU A 77 5.77 -6.32 24.17
C GLU A 77 6.76 -7.33 24.78
N SER A 78 7.52 -8.03 23.93
CA SER A 78 8.57 -8.93 24.39
C SER A 78 9.72 -8.18 25.06
N SER A 79 10.14 -7.02 24.53
CA SER A 79 11.20 -6.20 25.14
C SER A 79 10.77 -5.54 26.44
N ARG A 80 9.45 -5.35 26.65
CA ARG A 80 8.85 -4.92 27.91
C ARG A 80 8.67 -6.06 28.93
N GLY A 81 9.01 -7.29 28.58
CA GLY A 81 8.85 -8.48 29.44
C GLY A 81 7.46 -9.11 29.40
N HIS A 82 6.51 -8.59 28.61
CA HIS A 82 5.14 -9.11 28.50
C HIS A 82 5.03 -10.31 27.55
N LYS A 83 5.66 -11.44 27.92
CA LYS A 83 5.76 -12.65 27.07
C LYS A 83 4.41 -13.21 26.58
N LYS A 84 3.38 -13.26 27.44
CA LYS A 84 2.03 -13.74 27.06
C LYS A 84 1.39 -12.85 25.98
N LYS A 85 1.52 -11.53 26.12
CA LYS A 85 0.96 -10.55 25.17
C LYS A 85 1.73 -10.57 23.84
N ALA A 86 3.05 -10.69 23.90
CA ALA A 86 3.88 -10.90 22.71
C ALA A 86 3.47 -12.16 21.93
N ALA A 87 3.25 -13.29 22.61
CA ALA A 87 2.79 -14.53 21.99
C ALA A 87 1.41 -14.37 21.33
N ALA A 88 0.48 -13.64 21.97
CA ALA A 88 -0.83 -13.34 21.40
C ALA A 88 -0.71 -12.52 20.09
N TYR A 89 0.15 -11.52 20.06
CA TYR A 89 0.42 -10.74 18.84
C TYR A 89 1.10 -11.58 17.75
N GLN A 90 2.03 -12.48 18.09
CA GLN A 90 2.62 -13.39 17.12
C GLN A 90 1.58 -14.33 16.50
N LYS A 91 0.62 -14.85 17.28
CA LYS A 91 -0.49 -15.66 16.74
C LYS A 91 -1.33 -14.86 15.73
N LYS A 92 -1.67 -13.60 16.04
CA LYS A 92 -2.37 -12.70 15.12
C LYS A 92 -1.56 -12.44 13.84
N ALA A 93 -0.27 -12.13 13.97
CA ALA A 93 0.63 -11.93 12.84
C ALA A 93 0.66 -13.15 11.90
N LYS A 94 0.77 -14.37 12.44
CA LYS A 94 0.74 -15.61 11.66
C LYS A 94 -0.59 -15.80 10.92
N ALA A 95 -1.72 -15.51 11.57
CA ALA A 95 -3.03 -15.58 10.92
C ALA A 95 -3.13 -14.64 9.71
N TYR A 96 -2.65 -13.40 9.85
CA TYR A 96 -2.62 -12.43 8.75
C TYR A 96 -1.64 -12.82 7.63
N ALA A 97 -0.47 -13.37 7.97
CA ALA A 97 0.47 -13.90 6.98
C ALA A 97 -0.16 -15.03 6.15
N LYS A 98 -0.90 -15.95 6.80
CA LYS A 98 -1.62 -17.03 6.10
C LYS A 98 -2.66 -16.47 5.14
N LYS A 99 -3.42 -15.44 5.55
CA LYS A 99 -4.37 -14.75 4.66
C LYS A 99 -3.66 -14.11 3.47
N ALA A 100 -2.55 -13.41 3.69
CA ALA A 100 -1.77 -12.79 2.62
C ALA A 100 -1.32 -13.83 1.57
N VAL A 101 -0.80 -14.99 2.01
CA VAL A 101 -0.40 -16.08 1.12
C VAL A 101 -1.59 -16.63 0.32
N ALA A 102 -2.75 -16.80 0.95
CA ALA A 102 -3.96 -17.25 0.26
C ALA A 102 -4.39 -16.28 -0.86
N TYR A 103 -4.35 -14.97 -0.60
CA TYR A 103 -4.64 -13.96 -1.63
C TYR A 103 -3.59 -13.96 -2.76
N ARG A 104 -2.31 -14.14 -2.44
CA ARG A 104 -1.26 -14.27 -3.47
C ARG A 104 -1.49 -15.50 -4.35
N ALA A 105 -1.84 -16.64 -3.75
CA ALA A 105 -2.15 -17.86 -4.49
C ALA A 105 -3.37 -17.66 -5.39
N LYS A 106 -4.43 -17.00 -4.89
CA LYS A 106 -5.62 -16.67 -5.68
C LYS A 106 -5.28 -15.78 -6.87
N ALA A 107 -4.47 -14.74 -6.68
CA ALA A 107 -4.06 -13.87 -7.78
C ALA A 107 -3.17 -14.59 -8.81
N LYS A 108 -2.26 -15.48 -8.37
CA LYS A 108 -1.44 -16.27 -9.30
C LYS A 108 -2.30 -17.20 -10.16
N ARG A 109 -3.28 -17.88 -9.56
CA ARG A 109 -4.24 -18.72 -10.30
C ARG A 109 -5.00 -17.89 -11.33
N CYS A 110 -5.43 -16.70 -10.93
CA CYS A 110 -6.09 -15.74 -11.81
C CYS A 110 -5.27 -15.31 -13.03
N GLN A 111 -3.97 -15.05 -12.81
CA GLN A 111 -3.05 -14.69 -13.89
C GLN A 111 -2.77 -15.87 -14.82
N ALA A 112 -2.61 -17.07 -14.27
CA ALA A 112 -2.38 -18.28 -15.05
C ALA A 112 -3.56 -18.56 -15.99
N ASP A 113 -4.78 -18.46 -15.48
CA ASP A 113 -6.02 -18.66 -16.23
C ASP A 113 -6.17 -17.66 -17.39
N ARG A 114 -5.95 -16.36 -17.12
CA ARG A 114 -5.92 -15.34 -18.19
C ARG A 114 -4.88 -15.63 -19.25
N ARG A 115 -3.71 -16.16 -18.87
CA ARG A 115 -2.63 -16.48 -19.81
C ARG A 115 -2.99 -17.68 -20.69
N THR A 116 -3.61 -18.72 -20.13
CA THR A 116 -4.05 -19.89 -20.90
C THR A 116 -5.16 -19.52 -21.89
N HIS A 117 -6.10 -18.66 -21.49
CA HIS A 117 -7.14 -18.16 -22.41
C HIS A 117 -6.59 -17.28 -23.54
N ALA A 118 -5.59 -16.43 -23.27
CA ALA A 118 -4.96 -15.60 -24.30
C ALA A 118 -4.21 -16.43 -25.35
N THR A 119 -3.52 -17.50 -24.95
CA THR A 119 -2.79 -18.38 -25.88
C THR A 119 -3.74 -19.21 -26.74
N ALA A 120 -4.90 -19.61 -26.22
CA ALA A 120 -5.89 -20.41 -26.94
C ALA A 120 -6.64 -19.64 -28.05
N LEU A 121 -6.58 -18.32 -28.07
CA LEU A 121 -7.24 -17.47 -29.08
C LEU A 121 -6.31 -17.08 -30.26
N VAL A 122 -5.03 -17.43 -30.19
CA VAL A 122 -4.01 -17.05 -31.20
C VAL A 122 -3.56 -18.25 -32.05
N GLY A 123 -4.00 -19.47 -31.73
CA GLY A 123 -3.75 -20.69 -32.51
C GLY A 123 -5.00 -21.15 -33.24
#